data_AF-A0A4P9W3U3-F1
#
_entry.id   AF-A0A4P9W3U3-F1
#
_cell.length_a   1.000
_cell.length_b   1.000
_cell.length_c   1.000
_cell.angle_alpha   90.00
_cell.angle_beta   90.00
_cell.angle_gamma   90.00
#
_symmetry.space_group_name_H-M   'P 1'
#
loop_
_entity.id
_entity.type
_entity.pdbx_description
1 polymer ?
#
loop_
_entity_poly.entity_id
_entity_poly.type
_entity_poly.pdbx_seq_one_letter_code
_entity_poly.pdbx_strand_id
1 'polypeptide(L)'
;MRAWEKCPTGTHQVRGTPPNYVERQYLQPNPGLRVEDAVYDKLELTLKNKGAKQPISAFGNILVHTGQGMGDHTVFGKALIKTGEAQRDIGEYWTQFENETNRFWITTLQKYIDVDLKDAVVVRKKLEKARLDMDANKTRQRKTNRSLNYNANTEYKGEKEARKVKDAETKFQRVFY
;
A
#
# COMPACT_ATOMS: atom_id res chain seq x y z
N MET A 1 21.88 -7.92 -4.43
CA MET A 1 20.87 -8.07 -5.49
C MET A 1 19.54 -8.50 -4.86
N ARG A 2 18.56 -7.59 -4.73
CA ARG A 2 17.18 -7.96 -4.37
C ARG A 2 16.28 -7.50 -5.51
N ALA A 3 15.81 -8.46 -6.29
CA ALA A 3 15.12 -8.27 -7.57
C ALA A 3 13.59 -8.03 -7.43
N TRP A 4 13.15 -7.38 -6.36
CA TRP A 4 11.72 -7.17 -6.08
C TRP A 4 11.30 -5.69 -6.02
N GLU A 5 12.21 -4.75 -6.32
CA GLU A 5 11.91 -3.30 -6.29
C GLU A 5 11.46 -2.70 -7.64
N LYS A 6 11.26 -3.52 -8.68
CA LYS A 6 10.80 -3.01 -9.97
C LYS A 6 9.55 -3.75 -10.42
N CYS A 7 8.39 -3.19 -10.11
CA CYS A 7 7.17 -3.45 -10.87
C CYS A 7 7.42 -3.04 -12.34
N PRO A 8 7.22 -3.92 -13.32
CA PRO A 8 7.54 -3.69 -14.73
C PRO A 8 6.38 -3.04 -15.49
N THR A 9 5.73 -2.04 -14.90
CA THR A 9 4.74 -1.18 -15.59
C THR A 9 5.12 0.26 -15.31
N GLY A 10 5.93 0.81 -16.22
CA GLY A 10 6.43 2.17 -16.12
C GLY A 10 5.31 3.19 -16.24
N THR A 11 4.85 3.70 -15.10
CA THR A 11 4.49 5.11 -14.99
C THR A 11 5.69 5.79 -14.35
N HIS A 12 6.36 6.68 -15.08
CA HIS A 12 7.31 7.61 -14.49
C HIS A 12 6.60 8.38 -13.38
N GLN A 13 6.76 7.95 -12.14
CA GLN A 13 6.34 8.72 -10.97
C GLN A 13 7.29 9.91 -10.89
N VAL A 14 6.89 11.05 -11.47
CA VAL A 14 7.62 12.30 -11.32
C VAL A 14 7.65 12.60 -9.82
N ARG A 15 8.84 12.83 -9.26
CA ARG A 15 9.02 13.14 -7.82
C ARG A 15 8.08 14.29 -7.44
N GLY A 16 7.14 14.02 -6.53
CA GLY A 16 6.10 14.97 -6.11
C GLY A 16 4.68 14.66 -6.59
N THR A 17 4.47 13.58 -7.35
CA THR A 17 3.13 13.15 -7.75
C THR A 17 2.44 12.38 -6.62
N PRO A 18 1.30 12.87 -6.08
CA PRO A 18 0.54 12.16 -5.05
C PRO A 18 0.13 10.74 -5.52
N PRO A 19 -0.10 9.79 -4.61
CA PRO A 19 -0.17 8.34 -4.91
C PRO A 19 -1.33 7.88 -5.83
N ASN A 20 -2.10 8.80 -6.40
CA ASN A 20 -3.46 8.56 -6.90
C ASN A 20 -3.57 8.81 -8.40
N TYR A 21 -2.43 8.80 -9.10
CA TYR A 21 -2.33 9.32 -10.46
C TYR A 21 -3.13 8.51 -11.48
N VAL A 22 -3.28 7.20 -11.32
CA VAL A 22 -3.85 6.34 -12.36
C VAL A 22 -5.39 6.33 -12.34
N GLU A 23 -6.01 6.25 -11.16
CA GLU A 23 -7.48 6.19 -11.05
C GLU A 23 -8.13 7.51 -11.48
N ARG A 24 -7.55 8.66 -11.09
CA ARG A 24 -8.02 9.97 -11.55
C ARG A 24 -7.67 10.26 -13.03
N GLN A 25 -6.78 9.50 -13.66
CA GLN A 25 -6.55 9.60 -15.12
C GLN A 25 -7.74 9.07 -15.92
N TYR A 26 -8.38 8.00 -15.44
CA TYR A 26 -9.54 7.43 -16.11
C TYR A 26 -10.78 8.32 -15.99
N LEU A 27 -10.97 8.96 -14.83
CA LEU A 27 -12.10 9.88 -14.60
C LEU A 27 -11.91 11.24 -15.26
N GLN A 28 -10.67 11.76 -15.30
CA GLN A 28 -10.36 13.04 -15.93
C GLN A 28 -9.09 12.92 -16.77
N PRO A 29 -9.19 12.53 -18.05
CA PRO A 29 -8.02 12.34 -18.90
C PRO A 29 -7.27 13.65 -19.17
N ASN A 30 -7.97 14.79 -19.15
CA ASN A 30 -7.37 16.10 -19.32
C ASN A 30 -6.51 16.48 -18.09
N PRO A 31 -5.18 16.65 -18.24
CA PRO A 31 -4.31 17.00 -17.13
C PRO A 31 -4.56 18.41 -16.59
N GLY A 32 -5.00 19.36 -17.43
CA GLY A 32 -5.28 20.74 -17.00
C GLY A 32 -6.45 20.81 -16.02
N LEU A 33 -7.56 20.15 -16.36
CA LEU A 33 -8.73 20.03 -15.48
C LEU A 33 -8.39 19.27 -14.20
N ARG A 34 -7.50 18.28 -14.27
CA ARG A 34 -7.08 17.50 -13.11
C ARG A 34 -6.25 18.31 -12.11
N VAL A 35 -5.38 19.20 -12.59
CA VAL A 35 -4.63 20.13 -11.73
C VAL A 35 -5.58 21.15 -11.11
N GLU A 36 -6.52 21.67 -11.90
CA GLU A 36 -7.56 22.56 -11.41
C GLU A 36 -8.34 21.90 -10.26
N ASP A 37 -8.89 20.70 -10.47
CA ASP A 37 -9.59 19.92 -9.45
C ASP A 37 -8.75 19.73 -8.18
N ALA A 38 -7.47 19.39 -8.31
CA ALA A 38 -6.57 19.22 -7.17
C ALA A 38 -6.33 20.52 -6.38
N VAL A 39 -6.37 21.68 -7.04
CA VAL A 39 -6.26 22.99 -6.38
C VAL A 39 -7.56 23.31 -5.62
N TYR A 40 -8.71 23.07 -6.23
CA TYR A 40 -10.01 23.29 -5.57
C TYR A 40 -10.24 22.35 -4.39
N ASP A 41 -9.87 21.07 -4.51
CA ASP A 41 -9.90 20.09 -3.43
C ASP A 41 -9.07 20.57 -2.21
N LYS A 42 -7.88 21.15 -2.45
CA LYS A 42 -7.01 21.67 -1.37
C LYS A 42 -7.52 22.94 -0.71
N LEU A 43 -8.29 23.76 -1.44
CA LEU A 43 -8.88 24.99 -0.92
C LEU A 43 -10.24 24.74 -0.26
N GLU A 44 -10.71 23.48 -0.20
CA GLU A 44 -12.07 23.09 0.22
C GLU A 44 -13.17 23.87 -0.52
N LEU A 45 -12.85 24.36 -1.72
CA LEU A 45 -13.76 25.14 -2.54
C LEU A 45 -14.51 24.20 -3.46
N THR A 46 -15.83 24.28 -3.45
CA THR A 46 -16.63 23.57 -4.45
C THR A 46 -16.50 24.30 -5.79
N LEU A 47 -16.05 23.60 -6.82
CA LEU A 47 -16.12 24.07 -8.20
C LEU A 47 -17.58 24.29 -8.59
N LYS A 48 -18.05 25.54 -8.47
CA LYS A 48 -19.35 25.94 -9.03
C LYS A 48 -19.31 25.64 -10.53
N ASN A 49 -20.31 24.90 -11.00
CA ASN A 49 -20.49 24.50 -12.40
C ASN A 49 -19.40 23.59 -12.98
N LYS A 50 -18.84 22.65 -12.20
CA LYS A 50 -17.92 21.61 -12.73
C LYS A 50 -18.55 20.85 -13.93
N GLY A 51 -19.85 20.58 -13.88
CA GLY A 51 -20.61 20.00 -15.00
C GLY A 51 -20.57 20.83 -16.28
N ALA A 52 -20.61 22.16 -16.18
CA ALA A 52 -20.58 23.05 -17.34
C ALA A 52 -19.17 23.15 -17.98
N LYS A 53 -18.11 22.86 -17.22
CA LYS A 53 -16.72 22.83 -17.70
C LYS A 53 -16.35 21.52 -18.39
N GLN A 54 -17.17 20.48 -18.28
CA GLN A 54 -16.91 19.21 -18.96
C GLN A 54 -16.95 19.41 -20.47
N PRO A 55 -16.02 18.80 -21.24
CA PRO A 55 -15.98 18.94 -22.69
C PRO A 55 -17.32 18.59 -23.38
N ILE A 56 -18.04 17.59 -22.86
CA ILE A 56 -19.33 17.16 -23.39
C ILE A 56 -20.43 18.20 -23.18
N SER A 57 -20.44 18.89 -22.03
CA SER A 57 -21.37 19.99 -21.77
C SER A 57 -21.06 21.21 -22.63
N ALA A 58 -19.78 21.51 -22.83
CA ALA A 58 -19.35 22.58 -23.73
C ALA A 58 -19.79 22.30 -25.17
N PHE A 59 -19.68 21.05 -25.62
CA PHE A 59 -20.20 20.62 -26.92
C PHE A 59 -21.73 20.76 -27.00
N GLY A 60 -22.46 20.33 -25.96
CA GLY A 60 -23.92 20.50 -25.90
C GLY A 60 -24.36 21.96 -25.99
N ASN A 61 -23.63 22.89 -25.35
CA ASN A 61 -23.89 24.33 -25.46
C ASN A 61 -23.70 24.86 -26.88
N ILE A 62 -22.66 24.38 -27.59
CA ILE A 62 -22.43 24.74 -29.00
C ILE A 62 -23.58 24.22 -29.86
N LEU A 63 -24.03 22.97 -29.66
CA LEU A 63 -25.15 22.41 -30.44
C LEU A 63 -26.46 23.18 -30.23
N VAL A 64 -26.78 23.55 -28.99
CA VAL A 64 -27.96 24.39 -28.71
C VAL A 64 -27.83 25.74 -29.40
N HIS A 65 -26.68 26.40 -29.28
CA HIS A 65 -26.45 27.71 -29.89
C HIS A 65 -26.53 27.66 -31.42
N THR A 66 -25.91 26.66 -32.05
CA THR A 66 -25.98 26.45 -33.51
C THR A 66 -27.41 26.11 -33.95
N GLY A 67 -28.13 25.28 -33.20
CA GLY A 67 -29.52 24.95 -33.50
C GLY A 67 -30.45 26.16 -33.44
N GLN A 68 -30.25 27.06 -32.47
CA GLN A 68 -30.96 28.33 -32.37
C GLN A 68 -30.63 29.27 -33.54
N GLY A 69 -29.35 29.33 -33.96
CA GLY A 69 -28.91 30.16 -35.09
C GLY A 69 -29.44 29.70 -36.45
N MET A 70 -29.85 28.44 -36.59
CA MET A 70 -30.46 27.89 -37.81
C MET A 70 -31.95 28.23 -37.97
N GLY A 71 -32.59 28.77 -36.92
CA GLY A 71 -33.98 29.20 -36.92
C GLY A 71 -35.00 28.07 -36.67
N ASP A 72 -36.08 28.43 -35.98
CA ASP A 72 -37.13 27.52 -35.45
C ASP A 72 -37.97 26.81 -36.52
N HIS A 73 -37.76 27.15 -37.79
CA HIS A 73 -38.46 26.53 -38.92
C HIS A 73 -37.75 25.28 -39.46
N THR A 74 -36.49 25.06 -39.07
CA THR A 74 -35.73 23.90 -39.55
C THR A 74 -35.89 22.71 -38.60
N VAL A 75 -36.24 21.54 -39.14
CA VAL A 75 -36.32 20.28 -38.37
C VAL A 75 -34.96 19.91 -37.79
N PHE A 76 -33.88 20.24 -38.51
CA PHE A 76 -32.51 20.00 -38.09
C PHE A 76 -32.11 20.88 -36.89
N GLY A 77 -32.46 22.17 -36.86
CA GLY A 77 -32.20 23.05 -35.71
C GLY A 77 -32.86 22.54 -34.43
N LYS A 78 -34.11 22.07 -34.51
CA LYS A 78 -34.81 21.44 -33.38
C LYS A 78 -34.15 20.15 -32.90
N ALA A 79 -33.66 19.32 -33.82
CA ALA A 79 -32.93 18.10 -33.48
C ALA A 79 -31.59 18.42 -32.77
N LEU A 80 -30.87 19.44 -33.23
CA LEU A 80 -29.63 19.90 -32.62
C LEU A 80 -29.84 20.42 -31.20
N ILE A 81 -30.90 21.20 -30.96
CA ILE A 81 -31.24 21.70 -29.62
C ILE A 81 -31.50 20.53 -28.66
N LYS A 82 -32.36 19.57 -29.02
CA LYS A 82 -32.64 18.39 -28.19
C LYS A 82 -31.39 17.55 -27.94
N THR A 83 -30.54 17.38 -28.95
CA THR A 83 -29.29 16.62 -28.81
C THR A 83 -28.30 17.35 -27.89
N GLY A 84 -28.23 18.68 -27.98
CA GLY A 84 -27.40 19.50 -27.11
C GLY A 84 -27.87 19.53 -25.66
N GLU A 85 -29.18 19.54 -25.41
CA GLU A 85 -29.76 19.36 -24.07
C GLU A 85 -29.36 18.02 -23.46
N ALA A 86 -29.55 16.92 -24.21
CA ALA A 86 -29.15 15.59 -23.75
C ALA A 86 -27.64 15.49 -23.42
N GLN A 87 -26.78 16.15 -24.20
CA GLN A 87 -25.34 16.18 -23.92
C GLN A 87 -24.96 16.97 -22.68
N ARG A 88 -25.70 18.05 -22.37
CA ARG A 88 -25.53 18.81 -21.12
C ARG A 88 -25.89 17.94 -19.92
N ASP A 89 -27.00 17.20 -20.00
CA ASP A 89 -27.42 16.28 -18.95
C ASP A 89 -26.37 15.18 -18.73
N ILE A 90 -25.83 14.59 -19.82
CA ILE A 90 -24.75 13.60 -19.74
C ILE A 90 -23.51 14.19 -19.02
N GLY A 91 -23.16 15.45 -19.29
CA GLY A 91 -22.02 16.09 -18.62
C GLY A 91 -22.24 16.35 -17.14
N GLU A 92 -23.48 16.59 -16.72
CA GLU A 92 -23.85 16.67 -15.32
C GLU A 92 -23.75 15.30 -14.63
N TYR A 93 -24.34 14.26 -15.22
CA TYR A 93 -24.24 12.89 -14.71
C TYR A 93 -22.80 12.39 -14.64
N TRP A 94 -21.96 12.71 -15.63
CA TRP A 94 -20.54 12.40 -15.61
C TRP A 94 -19.83 13.04 -14.42
N THR A 95 -20.14 14.30 -14.13
CA THR A 95 -19.55 15.02 -12.99
C THR A 95 -20.02 14.43 -11.66
N GLN A 96 -21.29 14.01 -11.56
CA GLN A 96 -21.80 13.32 -10.38
C GLN A 96 -21.09 11.98 -10.18
N PHE A 97 -20.96 11.18 -11.23
CA PHE A 97 -20.23 9.91 -11.22
C PHE A 97 -18.77 10.09 -10.81
N GLU A 98 -18.08 11.11 -11.34
CA GLU A 98 -16.71 11.46 -10.94
C GLU A 98 -16.64 11.79 -9.44
N ASN A 99 -17.57 12.58 -8.93
CA ASN A 99 -17.61 12.96 -7.51
C ASN A 99 -17.87 11.76 -6.59
N GLU A 100 -18.83 10.90 -6.95
CA GLU A 100 -19.16 9.69 -6.18
C GLU A 100 -17.99 8.71 -6.19
N THR A 101 -17.39 8.47 -7.34
CA THR A 101 -16.22 7.58 -7.46
C THR A 101 -15.04 8.12 -6.64
N ASN A 102 -14.81 9.43 -6.68
CA ASN A 102 -13.78 10.05 -5.87
C ASN A 102 -14.04 9.88 -4.36
N ARG A 103 -15.26 10.14 -3.91
CA ARG A 103 -15.63 10.09 -2.49
C ARG A 103 -15.67 8.67 -1.94
N PHE A 104 -16.30 7.73 -2.65
CA PHE A 104 -16.55 6.38 -2.12
C PHE A 104 -15.40 5.41 -2.38
N TRP A 105 -14.78 5.48 -3.56
CA TRP A 105 -13.75 4.52 -3.94
C TRP A 105 -12.36 5.08 -3.67
N ILE A 106 -12.04 6.21 -4.29
CA ILE A 106 -10.67 6.74 -4.29
C ILE A 106 -10.24 7.16 -2.89
N THR A 107 -11.06 7.93 -2.16
CA THR A 107 -10.72 8.34 -0.78
C THR A 107 -10.66 7.15 0.19
N THR A 108 -11.53 6.16 0.05
CA THR A 108 -11.53 4.97 0.91
C THR A 108 -10.29 4.11 0.69
N LEU A 109 -9.90 3.87 -0.57
CA LEU A 109 -8.70 3.12 -0.91
C LEU A 109 -7.42 3.85 -0.46
N GLN A 110 -7.38 5.18 -0.59
CA GLN A 110 -6.28 5.99 -0.07
C GLN A 110 -6.12 5.80 1.43
N LYS A 111 -7.21 5.92 2.20
CA LYS A 111 -7.18 5.71 3.65
C LYS A 111 -6.65 4.31 4.01
N TYR A 112 -7.12 3.28 3.30
CA TYR A 112 -6.66 1.91 3.52
C TYR A 112 -5.15 1.74 3.26
N ILE A 113 -4.65 2.31 2.17
CA ILE A 113 -3.21 2.25 1.83
C ILE A 113 -2.38 3.04 2.83
N ASP A 114 -2.84 4.23 3.23
CA ASP A 114 -2.05 5.12 4.07
C ASP A 114 -2.03 4.75 5.55
N VAL A 115 -3.06 4.06 6.04
CA VAL A 115 -3.20 3.67 7.43
C VAL A 115 -3.03 2.15 7.56
N ASP A 116 -4.04 1.40 7.13
CA ASP A 116 -4.15 -0.03 7.45
C ASP A 116 -3.01 -0.85 6.84
N LEU A 117 -2.65 -0.57 5.59
CA LEU A 117 -1.58 -1.30 4.91
C LEU A 117 -0.21 -0.98 5.52
N LYS A 118 0.03 0.26 5.95
CA LYS A 118 1.28 0.63 6.63
C LYS A 118 1.38 -0.04 7.99
N ASP A 119 0.29 -0.07 8.75
CA ASP A 119 0.24 -0.73 10.04
C ASP A 119 0.46 -2.24 9.92
N ALA A 120 -0.15 -2.89 8.91
CA ALA A 120 0.09 -4.30 8.61
C ALA A 120 1.57 -4.58 8.30
N VAL A 121 2.23 -3.69 7.55
CA VAL A 121 3.68 -3.80 7.25
C VAL A 121 4.53 -3.66 8.52
N VAL A 122 4.17 -2.77 9.44
CA VAL A 122 4.86 -2.61 10.73
C VAL A 122 4.70 -3.87 11.59
N VAL A 123 3.48 -4.39 11.71
CA VAL A 123 3.20 -5.63 12.45
C VAL A 123 4.00 -6.80 11.86
N ARG A 124 4.05 -6.93 10.53
CA ARG A 124 4.87 -7.95 9.85
C ARG A 124 6.35 -7.83 10.22
N LYS A 125 6.93 -6.63 10.16
CA LYS A 125 8.35 -6.40 10.52
C LYS A 125 8.62 -6.75 11.99
N LYS A 126 7.69 -6.41 12.90
CA LYS A 126 7.80 -6.75 14.32
C LYS A 126 7.76 -8.26 14.54
N LEU A 127 6.88 -8.96 13.83
CA LEU A 127 6.76 -10.42 13.89
C LEU A 127 8.02 -11.11 13.35
N GLU A 128 8.58 -10.64 12.23
CA GLU A 128 9.84 -11.18 11.70
C GLU A 128 10.99 -11.04 12.69
N LYS A 129 11.12 -9.88 13.35
CA LYS A 129 12.13 -9.68 14.40
C LYS A 129 11.91 -10.64 15.57
N ALA A 130 10.69 -10.73 16.10
CA ALA A 130 10.37 -11.61 17.22
C ALA A 130 10.64 -13.10 16.88
N ARG A 131 10.33 -13.53 15.65
CA ARG A 131 10.66 -14.86 15.15
C ARG A 131 12.17 -15.10 15.18
N LEU A 132 12.98 -14.18 14.65
CA LEU A 132 14.44 -14.31 14.62
C LEU A 132 15.04 -14.33 16.03
N ASP A 133 14.55 -13.50 16.95
CA ASP A 133 14.98 -13.48 18.35
C ASP A 133 14.64 -14.81 19.05
N MET A 134 13.46 -15.38 18.80
CA MET A 134 13.08 -16.70 19.30
C MET A 134 13.98 -17.81 18.75
N ASP A 135 14.29 -17.78 17.45
CA ASP A 135 15.17 -18.76 16.81
C ASP A 135 16.61 -18.69 17.36
N ALA A 136 17.11 -17.47 17.63
CA ALA A 136 18.40 -17.25 18.26
C ALA A 136 18.43 -17.76 19.72
N ASN A 137 17.39 -17.47 20.50
CA ASN A 137 17.25 -17.93 21.89
C ASN A 137 17.16 -19.47 21.97
N LYS A 138 16.38 -20.11 21.10
CA LYS A 138 16.30 -21.59 21.03
C LYS A 138 17.66 -22.20 20.68
N THR A 139 18.40 -21.59 19.76
CA THR A 139 19.75 -22.05 19.40
C THR A 139 20.72 -21.89 20.57
N ARG A 140 20.67 -20.75 21.28
CA ARG A 140 21.50 -20.52 22.48
C ARG A 140 21.18 -21.52 23.58
N GLN A 141 19.90 -21.75 23.89
CA GLN A 141 19.45 -22.73 24.89
C GLN A 141 19.95 -24.13 24.57
N ARG A 142 19.83 -24.59 23.31
CA ARG A 142 20.34 -25.90 22.88
C ARG A 142 21.86 -26.02 23.06
N LYS A 143 22.62 -24.96 22.76
CA LYS A 143 24.07 -24.92 22.98
C LYS A 143 24.42 -24.99 24.46
N THR A 144 23.78 -24.20 25.32
CA THR A 144 23.99 -24.21 26.78
C THR A 144 23.66 -25.56 27.39
N ASN A 145 22.53 -26.17 27.02
CA ASN A 145 22.16 -27.51 27.50
C ASN A 145 23.19 -28.57 27.06
N ARG A 146 23.71 -28.47 25.83
CA ARG A 146 24.77 -29.36 25.35
C ARG A 146 26.07 -29.17 26.14
N SER A 147 26.49 -27.94 26.41
CA SER A 147 27.71 -27.67 27.17
C SER A 147 27.59 -28.11 28.64
N LEU A 148 26.43 -27.88 29.27
CA LEU A 148 26.17 -28.35 30.63
C LEU A 148 26.24 -29.87 30.72
N ASN A 149 25.61 -30.58 29.78
CA ASN A 149 25.68 -32.05 29.72
C ASN A 149 27.11 -32.56 29.45
N TYR A 150 27.89 -31.85 28.63
CA TYR A 150 29.30 -32.20 28.41
C TYR A 150 30.12 -32.03 29.71
N ASN A 151 29.98 -30.89 30.38
CA ASN A 151 30.69 -30.58 31.62
C ASN A 151 30.33 -31.58 32.73
N ALA A 152 29.05 -31.91 32.90
CA ALA A 152 28.61 -32.92 33.85
C ALA A 152 29.21 -34.30 33.57
N ASN A 153 29.31 -34.70 32.30
CA ASN A 153 29.95 -35.96 31.92
C ASN A 153 31.47 -35.96 32.16
N THR A 154 32.16 -34.83 31.94
CA THR A 154 33.59 -34.72 32.24
C THR A 154 33.87 -34.72 33.74
N GLU A 155 33.03 -34.05 34.52
CA GLU A 155 33.13 -34.03 35.98
C GLU A 155 32.90 -35.44 36.54
N TYR A 156 31.87 -36.15 36.08
CA TYR A 156 31.59 -37.52 36.50
C TYR A 156 32.73 -38.51 36.15
N LYS A 157 33.39 -38.33 35.00
CA LYS A 157 34.59 -39.10 34.64
C LYS A 157 35.77 -38.76 35.54
N GLY A 158 36.03 -37.47 35.78
CA GLY A 158 37.11 -37.02 36.66
C GLY A 158 36.95 -37.54 38.08
N GLU A 159 35.72 -37.53 38.60
CA GLU A 159 35.40 -37.99 39.95
C GLU A 159 35.58 -39.51 40.09
N LYS A 160 35.22 -40.29 39.05
CA LYS A 160 35.51 -41.73 39.00
C LYS A 160 37.00 -42.03 38.98
N GLU A 161 37.78 -41.30 38.19
CA GLU A 161 39.24 -41.48 38.14
C GLU A 161 39.90 -41.08 39.47
N ALA A 162 39.49 -39.99 40.09
CA ALA A 162 39.97 -39.59 41.41
C ALA A 162 39.68 -40.64 42.50
N ARG A 163 38.50 -41.29 42.45
CA ARG A 163 38.20 -42.42 43.36
C ARG A 163 39.13 -43.61 43.14
N LYS A 164 39.43 -43.96 41.88
CA LYS A 164 40.37 -45.05 41.58
C LYS A 164 41.78 -44.76 42.10
N VAL A 165 42.24 -43.52 41.96
CA VAL A 165 43.56 -43.10 42.47
C VAL A 165 43.61 -43.21 43.99
N LYS A 166 42.58 -42.72 44.70
CA LYS A 166 42.48 -42.85 46.16
C LYS A 166 42.44 -44.31 46.61
N ASP A 167 41.69 -45.16 45.92
CA ASP A 167 41.67 -46.60 46.21
C ASP A 167 43.05 -47.25 45.98
N ALA A 168 43.77 -46.83 44.93
CA ALA A 168 45.12 -47.31 44.65
C ALA A 168 46.13 -46.84 45.72
N GLU A 169 46.07 -45.56 46.15
CA GLU A 169 46.90 -45.02 47.24
C GLU A 169 46.63 -45.75 48.55
N THR A 170 45.35 -45.98 48.88
CA THR A 170 44.95 -46.71 50.10
C THR A 170 45.47 -48.15 50.07
N LYS A 171 45.43 -48.82 48.91
CA LYS A 171 46.01 -50.15 48.73
C LYS A 171 47.54 -50.12 48.85
N PHE A 172 48.21 -49.13 48.28
CA PHE A 172 49.65 -48.98 48.36
C PHE A 172 50.13 -48.78 49.80
N GLN A 173 49.47 -47.90 50.56
CA GLN A 173 49.79 -47.72 51.98
C GLN A 173 49.61 -49.00 52.79
N ARG A 174 48.58 -49.81 52.49
CA ARG A 174 48.34 -51.09 53.17
C ARG A 174 49.38 -52.19 52.88
N VAL A 175 50.18 -52.04 51.82
CA VAL A 175 51.18 -53.02 51.38
C VAL A 175 52.58 -52.63 51.85
N PHE A 176 52.86 -51.33 51.97
CA PHE A 176 54.21 -50.81 52.24
C PHE A 176 54.41 -50.28 53.68
N TYR A 177 53.34 -50.13 54.45
CA TYR A 177 53.37 -49.83 55.90
C TYR A 177 52.55 -50.88 56.64
#